data_AF-A0A9Q3GSS2-F1
#
_entry.id   AF-A0A9Q3GSS2-F1
#
_cell.length_a   1.000
_cell.length_b   1.000
_cell.length_c   1.000
_cell.angle_alpha   90.00
_cell.angle_beta   90.00
_cell.angle_gamma   90.00
#
_symmetry.space_group_name_H-M   'P 1'
#
loop_
_entity.id
_entity.type
_entity.pdbx_description
1 polymer ?
#
loop_
_entity_poly.entity_id
_entity_poly.type
_entity_poly.pdbx_seq_one_letter_code
_entity_poly.pdbx_strand_id
1 'polypeptide(L)'
;MQTLDEEMQKVEQMDCKSSQQHQCPIPETSLKSVLHSSPKTPPIDFYNPLWFHHFPVGQKTIICDAFNVAFLPYASESLCGIQHPDEKLSDRCFTAKYWDQLILPYDISHKIPQEEELKGLDD
;
A
#
# COMPACT_ATOMS: atom_id res chain seq x y z
N MET A 1 -19.53 17.17 29.45
CA MET A 1 -19.59 16.30 28.27
C MET A 1 -19.81 14.89 28.78
N GLN A 2 -20.85 14.22 28.32
CA GLN A 2 -21.02 12.78 28.55
C GLN A 2 -20.06 12.05 27.59
N THR A 3 -19.51 10.91 28.01
CA THR A 3 -18.70 10.07 27.13
C THR A 3 -19.63 9.28 26.20
N LEU A 4 -19.13 8.89 25.02
CA LEU A 4 -19.88 8.10 24.04
C LEU A 4 -20.50 6.83 24.68
N ASP A 5 -19.75 6.21 25.59
CA ASP A 5 -20.17 5.00 26.30
C ASP A 5 -21.42 5.21 27.17
N GLU A 6 -21.56 6.37 27.80
CA GLU A 6 -22.74 6.70 28.61
C GLU A 6 -23.98 6.90 27.74
N GLU A 7 -23.84 7.45 26.53
CA GLU A 7 -24.94 7.58 25.58
C GLU A 7 -25.32 6.24 24.96
N MET A 8 -24.33 5.40 24.62
CA MET A 8 -24.55 4.06 24.08
C MET A 8 -25.32 3.17 25.07
N GLN A 9 -24.98 3.19 26.37
CA GLN A 9 -25.71 2.44 27.40
C GLN A 9 -27.17 2.89 27.54
N LYS A 10 -27.45 4.18 27.38
CA LYS A 10 -28.82 4.72 27.45
C LYS A 10 -29.65 4.27 26.24
N VAL A 11 -29.03 4.23 25.05
CA VAL A 11 -29.69 3.74 23.83
C VAL A 11 -30.01 2.25 23.95
N GLU A 12 -29.08 1.44 24.46
CA GLU A 12 -29.31 0.01 24.72
C GLU A 12 -30.42 -0.26 25.73
N GLN A 13 -30.55 0.57 26.78
CA GLN A 13 -31.65 0.46 27.74
C GLN A 13 -33.02 0.85 27.14
N MET A 14 -33.05 1.77 26.19
CA MET A 14 -34.27 2.24 25.54
C MET A 14 -34.79 1.25 24.50
N ASP A 15 -33.91 0.58 23.77
CA ASP A 15 -34.27 -0.41 22.77
C ASP A 15 -34.62 -1.75 23.43
N CYS A 16 -35.92 -2.08 23.54
CA CYS A 16 -36.41 -3.37 24.07
C CYS A 16 -36.09 -4.59 23.17
N LYS A 17 -35.16 -4.45 22.22
CA LYS A 17 -34.76 -5.50 21.29
C LYS A 17 -33.48 -6.14 21.81
N SER A 18 -33.57 -7.41 22.17
CA SER A 18 -32.41 -8.26 22.46
C SER A 18 -31.51 -8.28 21.23
N SER A 19 -30.44 -7.48 21.25
CA SER A 19 -29.40 -7.61 20.23
C SER A 19 -28.63 -8.89 20.55
N GLN A 20 -28.69 -9.88 19.66
CA GLN A 20 -27.74 -10.98 19.68
C GLN A 20 -26.40 -10.47 19.15
N GLN A 21 -25.81 -9.49 19.85
CA GLN A 21 -24.44 -9.13 19.60
C GLN A 21 -23.59 -10.32 20.02
N HIS A 22 -23.02 -10.99 19.02
CA HIS A 22 -21.94 -11.92 19.28
C HIS A 22 -20.83 -11.14 19.94
N GLN A 23 -20.65 -11.33 21.24
CA GLN A 23 -19.43 -10.91 21.91
C GLN A 23 -18.30 -11.69 21.23
N CYS A 24 -17.45 -11.01 20.47
CA CYS A 24 -16.20 -11.61 20.02
C CYS A 24 -15.27 -11.67 21.24
N PRO A 25 -15.08 -12.85 21.88
CA PRO A 25 -14.22 -12.92 23.05
C PRO A 25 -12.80 -12.57 22.64
N ILE A 26 -12.15 -11.75 23.46
CA ILE A 26 -10.72 -11.51 23.32
C ILE A 26 -10.02 -12.85 23.59
N PRO A 27 -9.10 -13.31 22.73
CA PRO A 27 -8.40 -14.57 22.96
C PRO A 27 -7.65 -14.55 24.29
N GLU A 28 -7.84 -15.58 25.12
CA GLU A 28 -7.22 -15.70 26.46
C GLU A 28 -5.69 -15.74 26.41
N THR A 29 -5.13 -16.19 25.27
CA THR A 29 -3.70 -16.23 25.02
C THR A 29 -3.36 -15.34 23.83
N SER A 30 -2.31 -14.53 23.97
CA SER A 30 -1.80 -13.73 22.86
C SER A 30 -1.31 -14.68 21.76
N LEU A 31 -2.04 -14.77 20.65
CA LEU A 31 -1.58 -15.48 19.47
C LEU A 31 -0.42 -14.71 18.87
N LYS A 32 0.73 -15.36 18.70
CA LYS A 32 1.86 -14.76 18.00
C LYS A 32 1.48 -14.62 16.53
N SER A 33 1.71 -13.44 15.96
CA SER A 33 1.58 -13.21 14.52
C SER A 33 2.46 -14.20 13.76
N VAL A 34 1.89 -14.84 12.73
CA VAL A 34 2.63 -15.68 11.78
C VAL A 34 3.56 -14.83 10.90
N LEU A 35 3.22 -13.55 10.71
CA LEU A 35 4.04 -12.61 9.96
C LEU A 35 5.17 -12.11 10.86
N HIS A 36 6.37 -12.65 10.62
CA HIS A 36 7.58 -12.32 11.37
C HIS A 36 8.12 -10.90 11.09
N SER A 37 7.66 -10.26 10.01
CA SER A 37 8.08 -8.92 9.60
C SER A 37 7.07 -8.27 8.66
N SER A 38 7.06 -6.94 8.63
CA SER A 38 6.34 -6.17 7.61
C SER A 38 6.90 -6.48 6.21
N PRO A 39 6.06 -6.53 5.16
CA PRO A 39 6.53 -6.64 3.79
C PRO A 39 7.50 -5.50 3.45
N LYS A 40 8.59 -5.84 2.77
CA LYS A 40 9.64 -4.87 2.43
C LYS A 40 9.15 -3.99 1.28
N THR A 41 9.16 -2.68 1.53
CA THR A 41 9.00 -1.56 0.57
C THR A 41 7.92 -1.76 -0.50
N PRO A 42 6.72 -1.19 -0.34
CA PRO A 42 5.71 -1.27 -1.38
C PRO A 42 6.13 -0.49 -2.65
N PRO A 43 5.53 -0.84 -3.80
CA PRO A 43 5.68 -0.12 -5.07
C PRO A 43 5.35 1.38 -4.98
N ILE A 44 5.88 2.15 -5.93
CA ILE A 44 5.84 3.62 -5.89
C ILE A 44 4.43 4.23 -5.96
N ASP A 45 3.53 3.55 -6.65
CA ASP A 45 2.14 3.96 -6.85
C ASP A 45 1.25 3.79 -5.60
N PHE A 46 1.76 3.17 -4.53
CA PHE A 46 1.09 3.19 -3.22
C PHE A 46 1.16 4.55 -2.52
N TYR A 47 2.08 5.42 -2.95
CA TYR A 47 2.34 6.69 -2.29
C TYR A 47 1.69 7.85 -3.03
N ASN A 48 1.20 8.84 -2.29
CA ASN A 48 0.77 10.09 -2.91
C ASN A 48 2.01 10.83 -3.47
N PRO A 49 2.01 11.30 -4.74
CA PRO A 49 3.16 11.97 -5.34
C PRO A 49 3.64 13.20 -4.57
N LEU A 50 2.71 14.05 -4.11
CA LEU A 50 3.04 15.24 -3.31
C LEU A 50 3.72 14.82 -2.01
N TRP A 51 3.19 13.81 -1.33
CA TRP A 51 3.79 13.29 -0.10
C TRP A 51 5.19 12.74 -0.34
N PHE A 52 5.38 11.97 -1.43
CA PHE A 52 6.66 11.38 -1.81
C PHE A 52 7.73 12.44 -2.11
N HIS A 53 7.36 13.55 -2.77
CA HIS A 53 8.31 14.60 -3.14
C HIS A 53 8.99 15.29 -1.94
N HIS A 54 8.32 15.36 -0.79
CA HIS A 54 8.86 16.02 0.41
C HIS A 54 10.02 15.26 1.06
N PHE A 55 10.25 14.00 0.70
CA PHE A 55 11.31 13.19 1.30
C PHE A 55 12.69 13.47 0.69
N PRO A 56 13.76 13.51 1.51
CA PRO A 56 15.13 13.42 1.02
C PRO A 56 15.36 12.15 0.20
N VAL A 57 16.25 12.24 -0.79
CA VAL A 57 16.60 11.13 -1.70
C VAL A 57 16.94 9.83 -0.95
N GLY A 58 17.74 9.92 0.11
CA GLY A 58 18.11 8.75 0.91
C GLY A 58 16.94 8.08 1.64
N GLN A 59 15.87 8.81 1.95
CA GLN A 59 14.65 8.22 2.54
C GLN A 59 13.75 7.61 1.46
N LYS A 60 13.65 8.24 0.29
CA LYS A 60 12.90 7.72 -0.86
C LYS A 60 13.37 6.32 -1.26
N THR A 61 14.68 6.07 -1.24
CA THR A 61 15.25 4.74 -1.57
C THR A 61 14.96 3.66 -0.53
N ILE A 62 14.83 4.04 0.74
CA ILE A 62 14.57 3.11 1.85
C ILE A 62 13.09 2.75 1.94
N ILE A 63 12.21 3.70 1.67
CA ILE A 63 10.77 3.56 1.93
C ILE A 63 10.06 2.86 0.76
N CYS A 64 10.49 3.13 -0.48
CA CYS A 64 9.74 2.82 -1.68
C CYS A 64 10.55 1.97 -2.66
N ASP A 65 9.89 0.93 -3.20
CA ASP A 65 10.34 0.29 -4.42
C ASP A 65 9.96 1.17 -5.62
N ALA A 66 10.97 1.69 -6.31
CA ALA A 66 10.79 2.58 -7.45
C ALA A 66 11.24 1.92 -8.75
N PHE A 67 11.14 0.60 -8.83
CA PHE A 67 11.31 -0.16 -10.07
C PHE A 67 10.06 -0.90 -10.48
N ASN A 68 9.04 -0.95 -9.61
CA ASN A 68 7.80 -1.69 -9.83
C ASN A 68 6.58 -0.79 -9.60
N VAL A 69 5.49 -1.12 -10.28
CA VAL A 69 4.13 -0.56 -10.12
C VAL A 69 3.13 -1.70 -9.98
N ALA A 70 2.04 -1.48 -9.25
CA ALA A 70 1.05 -2.50 -8.91
C ALA A 70 -0.39 -2.16 -9.32
N PHE A 71 -0.73 -0.87 -9.45
CA PHE A 71 -2.07 -0.40 -9.77
C PHE A 71 -2.22 -0.04 -11.24
N LEU A 72 -3.46 -0.13 -11.74
CA LEU A 72 -3.79 0.40 -13.05
C LEU A 72 -3.79 1.94 -13.00
N PRO A 73 -3.53 2.62 -14.12
CA PRO A 73 -3.55 4.08 -14.19
C PRO A 73 -4.86 4.72 -13.71
N TYR A 74 -5.97 4.00 -13.90
CA TYR A 74 -7.28 4.39 -13.39
C TYR A 74 -7.62 3.57 -12.15
N ALA A 75 -7.65 4.24 -11.01
CA ALA A 75 -7.99 3.61 -9.72
C ALA A 75 -9.39 2.97 -9.74
N SER A 76 -10.32 3.47 -10.56
CA SER A 76 -11.67 2.91 -10.72
C SER A 76 -11.69 1.52 -11.35
N GLU A 77 -10.62 1.14 -12.06
CA GLU A 77 -10.48 -0.16 -12.69
C GLU A 77 -9.66 -1.13 -11.82
N SER A 78 -8.91 -0.59 -10.85
CA SER A 78 -8.16 -1.36 -9.87
C SER A 78 -9.07 -1.84 -8.74
N LEU A 79 -8.78 -3.02 -8.18
CA LEU A 79 -9.48 -3.56 -6.99
C LEU A 79 -10.99 -3.77 -7.18
N CYS A 80 -11.43 -3.93 -8.43
CA CYS A 80 -12.79 -4.31 -8.75
C CYS A 80 -13.03 -5.80 -8.52
N GLY A 81 -14.28 -6.20 -8.29
CA GLY A 81 -14.64 -7.62 -8.18
C GLY A 81 -14.42 -8.40 -9.50
N ILE A 82 -14.35 -7.70 -10.62
CA ILE A 82 -14.00 -8.24 -11.93
C ILE A 82 -12.55 -7.87 -12.21
N GLN A 83 -11.69 -8.87 -12.34
CA GLN A 83 -10.27 -8.68 -12.62
C GLN A 83 -10.07 -8.10 -14.02
N HIS A 84 -9.25 -7.06 -14.12
CA HIS A 84 -8.81 -6.53 -15.39
C HIS A 84 -7.92 -7.57 -16.11
N PRO A 85 -7.98 -7.71 -17.45
CA PRO A 85 -7.14 -8.68 -18.16
C PRO A 85 -5.65 -8.51 -17.89
N ASP A 86 -5.21 -7.27 -17.66
CA ASP A 86 -3.80 -6.96 -17.40
C ASP A 86 -3.35 -7.31 -15.97
N GLU A 87 -4.25 -7.52 -15.01
CA GLU A 87 -3.89 -8.01 -13.67
C GLU A 87 -3.38 -9.45 -13.70
N LYS A 88 -3.60 -10.17 -14.81
CA LYS A 88 -3.07 -11.53 -15.02
C LYS A 88 -1.65 -11.54 -15.57
N LEU A 89 -1.11 -10.37 -15.94
CA LEU A 89 0.27 -10.25 -16.37
C LEU A 89 1.21 -10.52 -15.19
N SER A 90 2.43 -10.97 -15.49
CA SER A 90 3.49 -10.99 -14.48
C SER A 90 3.87 -9.55 -14.10
N ASP A 91 4.33 -9.35 -12.86
CA ASP A 91 4.72 -8.03 -12.34
C ASP A 91 5.67 -7.28 -13.27
N ARG A 92 6.62 -7.99 -13.90
CA ARG A 92 7.56 -7.41 -14.87
C ARG A 92 6.86 -6.88 -16.13
N CYS A 93 5.93 -7.66 -16.69
CA CYS A 93 5.19 -7.27 -17.88
C CYS A 93 4.20 -6.14 -17.56
N PHE A 94 3.55 -6.21 -16.40
CA PHE A 94 2.65 -5.17 -15.91
C PHE A 94 3.40 -3.85 -15.72
N THR A 95 4.53 -3.90 -15.03
CA THR A 95 5.39 -2.75 -14.79
C THR A 95 5.83 -2.14 -16.11
N ALA A 96 6.40 -2.93 -17.03
CA ALA A 96 6.83 -2.42 -18.33
C ALA A 96 5.70 -1.75 -19.15
N LYS A 97 4.44 -2.20 -18.98
CA LYS A 97 3.28 -1.65 -19.69
C LYS A 97 2.84 -0.28 -19.15
N TYR A 98 2.87 -0.10 -17.83
CA TYR A 98 2.29 1.07 -17.16
C TYR A 98 3.31 2.02 -16.54
N TRP A 99 4.59 1.65 -16.53
CA TRP A 99 5.67 2.42 -15.93
C TRP A 99 5.68 3.88 -16.39
N ASP A 100 5.78 4.10 -17.70
CA ASP A 100 5.93 5.43 -18.27
C ASP A 100 4.75 6.36 -17.94
N GLN A 101 3.54 5.81 -17.77
CA GLN A 101 2.36 6.60 -17.44
C GLN A 101 2.28 6.90 -15.94
N LEU A 102 2.56 5.92 -15.09
CA LEU A 102 2.41 6.02 -13.63
C LEU A 102 3.54 6.78 -12.96
N ILE A 103 4.72 6.82 -13.58
CA ILE A 103 5.90 7.43 -12.99
C ILE A 103 5.97 8.95 -13.17
N LEU A 104 5.26 9.49 -14.17
CA LEU A 104 5.21 10.93 -14.48
C LEU A 104 5.03 11.88 -13.28
N PRO A 105 4.12 11.61 -12.33
CA PRO A 105 3.95 12.50 -11.19
C PRO A 105 5.05 12.35 -10.12
N TYR A 106 5.92 11.34 -10.18
CA TYR A 106 6.97 11.09 -9.18
C TYR A 106 8.33 11.60 -9.65
N ASP A 107 9.06 12.24 -8.72
CA ASP A 107 10.46 12.63 -8.95
C ASP A 107 11.38 11.47 -8.55
N ILE A 108 11.73 10.64 -9.55
CA ILE A 108 12.61 9.47 -9.42
C ILE A 108 13.99 9.66 -10.04
N SER A 109 14.40 10.89 -10.36
CA SER A 109 15.70 11.17 -11.02
C SER A 109 16.92 10.64 -10.27
N HIS A 110 16.78 10.34 -8.98
CA HIS A 110 17.82 9.79 -8.12
C HIS A 110 18.09 8.28 -8.30
N LYS A 111 17.23 7.55 -9.01
CA LYS A 111 17.34 6.08 -9.18
C LYS A 111 17.61 5.62 -10.61
N ILE A 112 17.66 6.54 -11.58
CA ILE A 112 18.09 6.22 -12.95
C ILE A 112 19.58 5.88 -12.86
N PRO A 113 20.02 4.65 -13.18
CA PRO A 113 21.44 4.39 -13.35
C PRO A 113 21.93 5.34 -14.44
N GLN A 114 22.88 6.22 -14.11
CA GLN A 114 23.71 6.77 -15.15
C GLN A 114 24.32 5.56 -15.86
N GLU A 115 24.14 5.44 -17.18
CA GLU A 115 24.67 4.34 -18.00
C GLU A 115 26.22 4.28 -18.02
N GLU A 116 26.91 4.87 -17.04
CA GLU A 116 28.35 5.12 -17.07
C GLU A 116 29.20 4.06 -16.34
N GLU A 117 28.63 3.04 -15.69
CA GLU A 117 29.41 2.03 -14.96
C GLU A 117 29.56 0.68 -15.70
N LEU A 118 29.71 0.73 -17.03
CA LEU A 118 30.14 -0.39 -17.89
C LEU A 118 31.27 0.06 -18.83
N LYS A 119 32.35 0.62 -18.27
CA LYS A 119 33.66 0.72 -18.93
C LYS A 119 34.76 0.52 -17.89
N GLY A 120 35.14 -0.73 -17.67
CA GLY A 120 36.28 -1.02 -16.81
C GLY A 120 36.40 -2.49 -16.47
N LEU A 121 36.59 -3.34 -17.48
CA LEU A 121 37.14 -4.69 -17.34
C LEU A 121 37.52 -5.19 -18.75
N ASP A 122 38.60 -4.62 -19.27
CA ASP A 122 39.44 -5.21 -20.31
C ASP A 122 40.84 -4.59 -20.14
N ASP A 123 41.69 -5.27 -19.37
CA ASP A 123 43.16 -5.18 -19.40
C ASP A 123 43.73 -6.58 -19.11
#